data_AF-A0A2W2B3L1-F1
#
_entry.id   AF-A0A2W2B3L1-F1
#
_cell.length_a   1.000
_cell.length_b   1.000
_cell.length_c   1.000
_cell.angle_alpha   90.00
_cell.angle_beta   90.00
_cell.angle_gamma   90.00
#
_symmetry.space_group_name_H-M   'P 1'
#
loop_
_entity.id
_entity.type
_entity.pdbx_description
1 polymer ?
#
loop_
_entity_poly.entity_id
_entity_poly.type
_entity_poly.pdbx_seq_one_letter_code
_entity_poly.pdbx_strand_id
1 'polypeptide(L)'
;MSFYDDPNRQWAATQWEAPPPAGEPSSLRGLRTALTVLFVLVALISLLSVAAFAGRLAYVGDVIDSGDIDSSRAEDADAFVTTSTVLWYLVAIAIAAVFMVWQFRHARNARLLGAKGGVSSPGWAIGGWFIPLANAVIPAMNLYANGRASNSDGRHGAEPSRGGPGIVVLWAIVFWVVNGLARASWRESPEPLDSDYLEQLRTADTFALAGNVGYVVAAVLAIVMVRTLTARQEAALANRMALIGGPQQAYGSWPAPPPGSPYGQPGYVQPGYGPPPAAGYAPPQQPYGQPQPYSQPQQPPTGRW
;
A
#
# COMPACT_ATOMS: atom_id res chain seq x y z
N MET A 1 17.30 -11.76 49.62
CA MET A 1 17.62 -10.48 48.94
C MET A 1 16.81 -10.45 47.66
N SER A 2 15.88 -9.50 47.60
CA SER A 2 14.84 -9.38 46.58
C SER A 2 15.44 -8.92 45.25
N PHE A 3 14.92 -9.42 44.14
CA PHE A 3 15.36 -9.17 42.76
C PHE A 3 15.13 -7.72 42.27
N TYR A 4 14.95 -6.76 43.18
CA TYR A 4 14.41 -5.43 42.90
C TYR A 4 15.33 -4.24 43.22
N ASP A 5 16.53 -4.45 43.79
CA ASP A 5 17.42 -3.36 44.20
C ASP A 5 18.57 -3.11 43.20
N ASP A 6 18.26 -2.83 41.93
CA ASP A 6 19.24 -2.29 40.97
C ASP A 6 18.80 -0.91 40.46
N PRO A 7 19.21 0.19 41.13
CA PRO A 7 18.80 1.56 40.80
C PRO A 7 19.42 2.09 39.49
N ASN A 8 20.26 1.30 38.80
CA ASN A 8 20.93 1.70 37.56
C ASN A 8 20.30 1.15 36.28
N ARG A 9 19.19 0.40 36.37
CA ARG A 9 18.33 0.11 35.20
C ARG A 9 17.37 1.26 34.95
N GLN A 10 17.92 2.45 34.77
CA GLN A 10 17.19 3.47 34.01
C GLN A 10 17.06 2.89 32.61
N TRP A 11 15.82 2.58 32.23
CA TRP A 11 15.41 2.30 30.86
C TRP A 11 16.12 3.31 30.00
N ALA A 12 17.22 2.90 29.37
CA ALA A 12 17.85 3.69 28.33
C ALA A 12 16.68 3.98 27.41
N ALA A 13 16.23 5.24 27.41
CA ALA A 13 15.14 5.68 26.58
C ALA A 13 15.46 5.09 25.23
N THR A 14 14.67 4.10 24.80
CA THR A 14 14.81 3.51 23.48
C THR A 14 14.67 4.72 22.59
N GLN A 15 15.82 5.27 22.18
CA GLN A 15 15.89 6.39 21.28
C GLN A 15 15.12 5.85 20.11
N TRP A 16 13.92 6.38 19.89
CA TRP A 16 13.11 6.01 18.75
C TRP A 16 13.97 6.33 17.54
N GLU A 17 14.71 5.33 17.05
CA GLU A 17 15.50 5.46 15.85
C GLU A 17 14.50 5.92 14.79
N ALA A 18 14.75 7.10 14.24
CA ALA A 18 13.96 7.59 13.13
C ALA A 18 13.92 6.45 12.10
N PRO A 19 12.73 6.06 11.61
CA PRO A 19 12.64 5.01 10.60
C PRO A 19 13.67 5.30 9.51
N PRO A 20 14.43 4.29 9.06
CA PRO A 20 15.52 4.50 8.11
C PRO A 20 15.00 5.35 6.95
N PRO A 21 15.81 6.32 6.46
CA PRO A 21 15.37 7.23 5.43
C PRO A 21 14.73 6.41 4.31
N ALA A 22 13.48 6.73 3.99
CA ALA A 22 12.80 6.04 2.92
C ALA A 22 13.69 6.22 1.68
N GLY A 23 14.26 5.11 1.20
CA GLY A 23 15.18 5.12 0.05
C GLY A 23 14.47 5.62 -1.21
N GLU A 24 15.16 5.57 -2.34
CA GLU A 24 14.60 6.07 -3.60
C GLU A 24 13.18 5.53 -3.91
N PRO A 25 12.30 6.39 -4.47
CA PRO A 25 10.94 6.00 -4.78
C PRO A 25 10.90 4.83 -5.76
N SER A 26 10.07 3.84 -5.45
CA SER A 26 9.89 2.68 -6.31
C SER A 26 8.89 2.98 -7.43
N SER A 27 9.24 2.62 -8.68
CA SER A 27 8.35 2.85 -9.82
C SER A 27 7.08 1.98 -9.74
N LEU A 28 5.91 2.60 -9.93
CA LEU A 28 4.62 1.92 -9.94
C LEU A 28 4.05 1.66 -11.35
N ARG A 29 4.59 2.32 -12.40
CA ARG A 29 4.07 2.27 -13.77
C ARG A 29 3.91 0.87 -14.34
N GLY A 30 4.96 0.04 -14.23
CA GLY A 30 4.94 -1.34 -14.72
C GLY A 30 3.85 -2.18 -14.04
N LEU A 31 3.75 -2.07 -12.70
CA LEU A 31 2.73 -2.79 -11.93
C LEU A 31 1.32 -2.29 -12.22
N ARG A 32 1.13 -0.97 -12.39
CA ARG A 32 -0.16 -0.40 -12.80
C ARG A 32 -0.62 -0.97 -14.15
N THR A 33 0.27 -1.06 -15.13
CA THR A 33 -0.03 -1.63 -16.45
C THR A 33 -0.34 -3.12 -16.33
N ALA A 34 0.51 -3.89 -15.64
CA ALA A 34 0.28 -5.32 -15.41
C ALA A 34 -1.07 -5.58 -14.72
N LEU A 35 -1.38 -4.87 -13.63
CA LEU A 35 -2.66 -4.96 -12.94
C LEU A 35 -3.84 -4.56 -13.84
N THR A 36 -3.70 -3.51 -14.64
CA THR A 36 -4.76 -3.13 -15.60
C THR A 36 -5.07 -4.29 -16.55
N VAL A 37 -4.04 -4.90 -17.15
CA VAL A 37 -4.21 -6.03 -18.08
C VAL A 37 -4.83 -7.22 -17.37
N LEU A 38 -4.32 -7.59 -16.19
CA LEU A 38 -4.85 -8.70 -15.40
C LEU A 38 -6.30 -8.47 -14.97
N PHE A 39 -6.68 -7.25 -14.57
CA PHE A 39 -8.07 -6.93 -14.23
C PHE A 39 -9.00 -6.94 -15.43
N VAL A 40 -8.54 -6.52 -16.62
CA VAL A 40 -9.32 -6.69 -17.86
C VAL A 40 -9.50 -8.17 -18.16
N LEU A 41 -8.44 -8.97 -18.05
CA LEU A 41 -8.49 -10.40 -18.29
C LEU A 41 -9.46 -11.11 -17.33
N VAL A 42 -9.40 -10.82 -16.03
CA VAL A 42 -10.32 -11.44 -15.05
C VAL A 42 -11.76 -10.97 -15.26
N ALA A 43 -11.99 -9.73 -15.71
CA ALA A 43 -13.33 -9.26 -16.05
C ALA A 43 -13.90 -10.06 -17.25
N LEU A 44 -13.09 -10.28 -18.30
CA LEU A 44 -13.49 -11.10 -19.45
C LEU A 44 -13.77 -12.56 -19.06
N ILE A 45 -12.92 -13.15 -18.22
CA ILE A 45 -13.14 -14.51 -17.70
C ILE A 45 -14.38 -14.56 -16.80
N SER A 46 -14.63 -13.52 -16.01
CA SER A 46 -15.84 -13.44 -15.18
C SER A 46 -17.11 -13.37 -16.06
N LEU A 47 -17.08 -12.66 -17.18
CA LEU A 47 -18.19 -12.68 -18.16
C LEU A 47 -18.36 -14.07 -18.80
N LEU A 48 -17.27 -14.77 -19.11
CA LEU A 48 -17.32 -16.16 -19.57
C LEU A 48 -17.96 -17.07 -18.52
N SER A 49 -17.56 -16.93 -17.25
CA SER A 49 -18.16 -17.67 -16.14
C SER A 49 -19.65 -17.37 -15.98
N VAL A 50 -20.09 -16.10 -16.13
CA VAL A 50 -21.53 -15.78 -16.14
C VAL A 50 -22.27 -16.58 -17.20
N ALA A 51 -21.73 -16.68 -18.42
CA ALA A 51 -22.35 -17.48 -19.48
C ALA A 51 -22.37 -18.98 -19.13
N ALA A 52 -21.29 -19.51 -18.55
CA ALA A 52 -21.20 -20.91 -18.13
C ALA A 52 -22.26 -21.26 -17.06
N PHE A 53 -22.33 -20.47 -15.98
CA PHE A 53 -23.31 -20.68 -14.91
C PHE A 53 -24.75 -20.46 -15.40
N ALA A 54 -25.00 -19.47 -16.26
CA ALA A 54 -26.33 -19.27 -16.85
C ALA A 54 -26.76 -20.46 -17.72
N GLY A 55 -25.83 -21.02 -18.50
CA GLY A 55 -26.07 -22.22 -19.31
C GLY A 55 -26.40 -23.44 -18.44
N ARG A 56 -25.65 -23.66 -17.36
CA ARG A 56 -25.91 -24.77 -16.43
C ARG A 56 -27.25 -24.58 -15.69
N LEU A 57 -27.57 -23.36 -15.25
CA LEU A 57 -28.87 -23.05 -14.65
C LEU A 57 -30.05 -23.31 -15.60
N ALA A 58 -29.90 -22.96 -16.89
CA ALA A 58 -30.91 -23.25 -17.89
C ALA A 58 -31.08 -24.77 -18.08
N TYR A 59 -29.98 -25.51 -18.17
CA TYR A 59 -30.02 -26.98 -18.25
C TYR A 59 -30.69 -27.62 -17.02
N VAL A 60 -30.32 -27.20 -15.81
CA VAL A 60 -30.96 -27.67 -14.58
C VAL A 60 -32.46 -27.37 -14.58
N GLY A 61 -32.88 -26.20 -15.09
CA GLY A 61 -34.28 -25.87 -15.29
C GLY A 61 -34.99 -26.86 -16.23
N ASP A 62 -34.41 -27.12 -17.39
CA ASP A 62 -34.94 -28.09 -18.36
C ASP A 62 -35.11 -29.49 -17.75
N VAL A 63 -34.13 -29.96 -16.97
CA VAL A 63 -34.18 -31.26 -16.28
C VAL A 63 -35.29 -31.31 -15.24
N ILE A 64 -35.48 -30.25 -14.46
CA ILE A 64 -36.56 -30.17 -13.45
C ILE A 64 -37.94 -30.21 -14.12
N ASP A 65 -38.10 -29.52 -15.25
CA ASP A 65 -39.38 -29.41 -15.94
C ASP A 65 -39.74 -30.67 -16.76
N SER A 66 -38.74 -31.27 -17.40
CA SER A 66 -38.93 -32.43 -18.28
C SER A 66 -38.79 -33.79 -17.58
N GLY A 67 -38.02 -33.85 -16.48
CA GLY A 67 -37.63 -35.09 -15.82
C GLY A 67 -36.60 -35.94 -16.59
N ASP A 68 -36.12 -35.46 -17.75
CA ASP A 68 -35.18 -36.17 -18.60
C ASP A 68 -33.76 -35.65 -18.40
N ILE A 69 -32.78 -36.55 -18.40
CA ILE A 69 -31.37 -36.23 -18.17
C ILE A 69 -30.57 -36.62 -19.40
N ASP A 70 -30.10 -35.60 -20.11
CA ASP A 70 -29.09 -35.78 -21.16
C ASP A 70 -27.70 -35.69 -20.53
N SER A 71 -27.11 -36.86 -20.26
CA SER A 71 -25.76 -36.97 -19.69
C SER A 71 -24.70 -36.17 -20.46
N SER A 72 -24.78 -36.10 -21.79
CA SER A 72 -23.79 -35.39 -22.60
C SER A 72 -23.89 -33.88 -22.43
N ARG A 73 -25.12 -33.35 -22.41
CA ARG A 73 -25.38 -31.93 -22.19
C ARG A 73 -25.04 -31.50 -20.76
N ALA A 74 -25.25 -32.39 -19.78
CA ALA A 74 -24.83 -32.17 -18.39
C ALA A 74 -23.30 -32.05 -18.29
N GLU A 75 -22.57 -33.01 -18.87
CA GLU A 75 -21.11 -33.03 -18.87
C GLU A 75 -20.51 -31.80 -19.55
N ASP A 76 -21.06 -31.36 -20.68
CA ASP A 76 -20.62 -30.15 -21.38
C ASP A 76 -20.82 -28.87 -20.53
N ALA A 77 -21.97 -28.75 -19.84
CA ALA A 77 -22.25 -27.61 -18.97
C ALA A 77 -21.31 -27.58 -17.75
N ASP A 78 -21.09 -28.74 -17.12
CA ASP A 78 -20.17 -28.88 -15.99
C ASP A 78 -18.71 -28.65 -16.39
N ALA A 79 -18.30 -29.15 -17.55
CA ALA A 79 -16.96 -28.93 -18.09
C ALA A 79 -16.72 -27.44 -18.38
N PHE A 80 -17.73 -26.73 -18.90
CA PHE A 80 -17.62 -25.31 -19.16
C PHE A 80 -17.48 -24.50 -17.88
N VAL A 81 -18.33 -24.75 -16.88
CA VAL A 81 -18.24 -24.12 -15.55
C VAL A 81 -16.88 -24.42 -14.89
N THR A 82 -16.44 -25.67 -14.95
CA THR A 82 -15.15 -26.09 -14.36
C THR A 82 -13.99 -25.35 -15.03
N THR A 83 -13.98 -25.32 -16.36
CA THR A 83 -12.92 -24.66 -17.13
C THR A 83 -12.87 -23.16 -16.87
N SER A 84 -14.01 -22.47 -16.89
CA SER A 84 -14.07 -21.03 -16.62
C SER A 84 -13.62 -20.71 -15.18
N THR A 85 -14.01 -21.55 -14.22
CA THR A 85 -13.64 -21.43 -12.80
C THR A 85 -12.12 -21.62 -12.60
N VAL A 86 -11.52 -22.64 -13.22
CA VAL A 86 -10.06 -22.87 -13.14
C VAL A 86 -9.29 -21.67 -13.73
N LEU A 87 -9.68 -21.19 -14.91
CA LEU A 87 -9.07 -20.03 -15.54
C LEU A 87 -9.19 -18.78 -14.65
N TRP A 88 -10.35 -18.58 -14.02
CA TRP A 88 -10.58 -17.47 -13.11
C TRP A 88 -9.62 -17.50 -11.93
N TYR A 89 -9.46 -18.66 -11.27
CA TYR A 89 -8.56 -18.80 -10.13
C TYR A 89 -7.09 -18.59 -10.48
N LEU A 90 -6.64 -19.08 -11.64
CA LEU A 90 -5.27 -18.85 -12.10
C LEU A 90 -4.96 -17.36 -12.27
N VAL A 91 -5.87 -16.61 -12.90
CA VAL A 91 -5.72 -15.16 -13.05
C VAL A 91 -5.86 -14.43 -11.71
N ALA A 92 -6.76 -14.86 -10.84
CA ALA A 92 -6.94 -14.28 -9.51
C ALA A 92 -5.67 -14.42 -8.65
N ILE A 93 -4.97 -15.56 -8.71
CA ILE A 93 -3.69 -15.77 -8.02
C ILE A 93 -2.61 -14.82 -8.56
N ALA A 94 -2.52 -14.67 -9.88
CA ALA A 94 -1.59 -13.73 -10.51
C ALA A 94 -1.89 -12.28 -10.08
N ILE A 95 -3.17 -11.88 -10.06
CA ILE A 95 -3.62 -10.58 -9.56
C ILE A 95 -3.20 -10.40 -8.11
N ALA A 96 -3.46 -11.37 -7.23
CA ALA A 96 -3.15 -11.28 -5.82
C ALA A 96 -1.65 -10.99 -5.59
N ALA A 97 -0.77 -11.74 -6.26
CA ALA A 97 0.67 -11.53 -6.17
C ALA A 97 1.09 -10.13 -6.63
N VAL A 98 0.68 -9.72 -7.84
CA VAL A 98 1.07 -8.40 -8.38
C VAL A 98 0.46 -7.26 -7.57
N PHE A 99 -0.78 -7.43 -7.08
CA PHE A 99 -1.49 -6.44 -6.29
C PHE A 99 -0.82 -6.24 -4.93
N MET A 100 -0.41 -7.31 -4.25
CA MET A 100 0.34 -7.22 -2.99
C MET A 100 1.68 -6.50 -3.18
N VAL A 101 2.42 -6.80 -4.26
CA VAL A 101 3.68 -6.11 -4.57
C VAL A 101 3.44 -4.63 -4.87
N TRP A 102 2.40 -4.31 -5.64
CA TRP A 102 2.02 -2.93 -5.92
C TRP A 102 1.63 -2.19 -4.65
N GLN A 103 0.80 -2.79 -3.79
CA GLN A 103 0.35 -2.20 -2.54
C GLN A 103 1.53 -1.97 -1.58
N PHE A 104 2.46 -2.92 -1.49
CA PHE A 104 3.69 -2.77 -0.70
C PHE A 104 4.53 -1.60 -1.19
N ARG A 105 4.76 -1.49 -2.50
CA ARG A 105 5.51 -0.38 -3.10
C ARG A 105 4.81 0.96 -2.91
N HIS A 106 3.49 0.98 -3.07
CA HIS A 106 2.66 2.15 -2.83
C HIS A 106 2.75 2.61 -1.37
N ALA A 107 2.70 1.68 -0.40
CA ALA A 107 2.90 1.99 1.01
C ALA A 107 4.32 2.48 1.30
N ARG A 108 5.35 1.88 0.68
CA ARG A 108 6.75 2.29 0.85
C ARG A 108 6.97 3.72 0.35
N ASN A 109 6.42 4.04 -0.82
CA ASN A 109 6.48 5.39 -1.40
C ASN A 109 5.70 6.41 -0.56
N ALA A 110 4.56 6.02 0.03
CA ALA A 110 3.78 6.91 0.89
C ALA A 110 4.58 7.35 2.14
N ARG A 111 5.53 6.55 2.62
CA ARG A 111 6.43 6.95 3.73
C ARG A 111 7.33 8.12 3.36
N LEU A 112 7.78 8.22 2.10
CA LEU A 112 8.48 9.41 1.61
C LEU A 112 7.59 10.63 1.81
N LEU A 113 6.31 10.52 1.45
CA LEU A 113 5.32 11.59 1.53
C LEU A 113 4.85 11.90 2.97
N GLY A 114 5.41 11.23 3.98
CA GLY A 114 5.12 11.49 5.39
C GLY A 114 4.06 10.56 5.99
N ALA A 115 3.71 9.44 5.35
CA ALA A 115 2.92 8.40 6.01
C ALA A 115 3.70 7.81 7.19
N LYS A 116 3.09 7.81 8.38
CA LYS A 116 3.72 7.38 9.64
C LYS A 116 3.04 6.13 10.20
N GLY A 117 3.83 5.11 10.52
CA GLY A 117 3.52 4.01 11.46
C GLY A 117 2.21 3.22 11.27
N GLY A 118 1.99 2.23 12.14
CA GLY A 118 0.75 1.47 12.23
C GLY A 118 0.34 0.80 10.90
N VAL A 119 -0.96 0.84 10.58
CA VAL A 119 -1.56 0.21 9.40
C VAL A 119 -1.03 0.78 8.07
N SER A 120 -0.38 1.95 8.08
CA SER A 120 0.24 2.52 6.87
C SER A 120 1.57 1.85 6.51
N SER A 121 2.18 1.09 7.43
CA SER A 121 3.44 0.39 7.19
C SER A 121 3.32 -0.63 6.04
N PRO A 122 4.33 -0.77 5.17
CA PRO A 122 4.32 -1.74 4.08
C PRO A 122 4.22 -3.19 4.52
N GLY A 123 4.63 -3.54 5.74
CA GLY A 123 4.43 -4.91 6.25
C GLY A 123 2.95 -5.32 6.25
N TRP A 124 2.05 -4.38 6.55
CA TRP A 124 0.61 -4.61 6.54
C TRP A 124 0.00 -4.71 5.13
N ALA A 125 0.69 -4.19 4.11
CA ALA A 125 0.27 -4.34 2.72
C ALA A 125 0.33 -5.79 2.22
N ILE A 126 1.16 -6.64 2.86
CA ILE A 126 1.26 -8.06 2.56
C ILE A 126 0.61 -8.87 3.69
N GLY A 127 1.10 -8.70 4.93
CA GLY A 127 0.65 -9.49 6.08
C GLY A 127 -0.85 -9.33 6.38
N GLY A 128 -1.43 -8.17 6.06
CA GLY A 128 -2.86 -7.93 6.25
C GLY A 128 -3.75 -8.92 5.48
N TRP A 129 -3.30 -9.42 4.32
CA TRP A 129 -4.07 -10.37 3.50
C TRP A 129 -4.11 -11.79 4.08
N PHE A 130 -3.12 -12.16 4.89
CA PHE A 130 -2.96 -13.52 5.42
C PHE A 130 -3.55 -13.69 6.82
N ILE A 131 -4.01 -12.61 7.45
CA ILE A 131 -4.60 -12.68 8.79
C ILE A 131 -6.10 -12.92 8.64
N PRO A 132 -6.63 -14.05 9.12
CA PRO A 132 -8.07 -14.31 9.10
C PRO A 132 -8.83 -13.18 9.81
N LEU A 133 -9.99 -12.80 9.28
CA LEU A 133 -10.82 -11.67 9.73
C LEU A 133 -10.19 -10.29 9.49
N ALA A 134 -8.90 -10.11 9.74
CA ALA A 134 -8.23 -8.82 9.54
C ALA A 134 -7.97 -8.52 8.06
N ASN A 135 -7.89 -9.55 7.21
CA ASN A 135 -7.89 -9.41 5.75
C ASN A 135 -9.12 -8.67 5.22
N ALA A 136 -10.19 -8.59 6.02
CA ALA A 136 -11.38 -7.80 5.72
C ALA A 136 -11.12 -6.29 5.66
N VAL A 137 -10.23 -5.80 6.52
CA VAL A 137 -10.19 -4.39 6.86
C VAL A 137 -8.80 -3.81 6.67
N ILE A 138 -7.76 -4.55 7.07
CA ILE A 138 -6.38 -4.06 7.09
C ILE A 138 -5.88 -3.65 5.69
N PRO A 139 -6.06 -4.45 4.63
CA PRO A 139 -5.57 -4.05 3.31
C PRO A 139 -6.25 -2.78 2.79
N ALA A 140 -7.56 -2.64 3.00
CA ALA A 140 -8.30 -1.45 2.60
C ALA A 140 -7.90 -0.21 3.43
N MET A 141 -7.72 -0.37 4.74
CA MET A 141 -7.21 0.69 5.62
C MET A 141 -5.81 1.13 5.23
N ASN A 142 -4.92 0.19 4.91
CA ASN A 142 -3.57 0.48 4.43
C ASN A 142 -3.61 1.29 3.13
N LEU A 143 -4.40 0.87 2.13
CA LEU A 143 -4.58 1.62 0.88
C LEU A 143 -5.14 3.02 1.12
N TYR A 144 -6.16 3.13 1.96
CA TYR A 144 -6.81 4.39 2.26
C TYR A 144 -5.87 5.37 2.98
N ALA A 145 -5.14 4.89 4.00
CA ALA A 145 -4.17 5.69 4.74
C ALA A 145 -3.02 6.17 3.86
N ASN A 146 -2.43 5.27 3.05
CA ASN A 146 -1.32 5.59 2.17
C ASN A 146 -1.74 6.46 0.97
N GLY A 147 -2.96 6.26 0.47
CA GLY A 147 -3.52 7.11 -0.58
C GLY A 147 -3.78 8.53 -0.09
N ARG A 148 -4.21 8.69 1.18
CA ARG A 148 -4.37 10.01 1.80
C ARG A 148 -3.04 10.78 1.89
N ALA A 149 -1.95 10.11 2.23
CA ALA A 149 -0.61 10.72 2.27
C ALA A 149 -0.15 11.26 0.91
N SER A 150 -0.73 10.79 -0.20
CA SER A 150 -0.44 11.30 -1.54
C SER A 150 -1.18 12.61 -1.86
N ASN A 151 -2.07 13.09 -0.98
CA ASN A 151 -2.80 14.36 -1.15
C ASN A 151 -2.08 15.57 -0.53
N SER A 152 -0.85 15.42 -0.01
CA SER A 152 -0.07 16.47 0.66
C SER A 152 0.65 17.44 -0.29
N ASP A 153 0.32 17.41 -1.59
CA ASP A 153 0.98 18.19 -2.65
C ASP A 153 2.52 18.04 -2.66
N GLY A 154 3.01 16.87 -2.28
CA GLY A 154 4.45 16.56 -2.20
C GLY A 154 5.18 17.19 -1.00
N ARG A 155 4.50 18.00 -0.17
CA ARG A 155 5.08 18.61 1.02
C ARG A 155 5.22 17.57 2.14
N HIS A 156 6.45 17.30 2.55
CA HIS A 156 6.71 16.37 3.64
C HIS A 156 6.11 16.90 4.96
N GLY A 157 5.28 16.09 5.62
CA GLY A 157 4.68 16.46 6.91
C GLY A 157 3.50 17.42 6.84
N ALA A 158 3.05 17.83 5.65
CA ALA A 158 1.80 18.59 5.52
C ALA A 158 0.61 17.72 5.93
N GLU A 159 -0.39 18.32 6.57
CA GLU A 159 -1.63 17.60 6.87
C GLU A 159 -2.27 17.10 5.56
N PRO A 160 -2.59 15.80 5.46
CA PRO A 160 -3.27 15.28 4.29
C PRO A 160 -4.61 15.99 4.11
N SER A 161 -4.90 16.45 2.89
CA SER A 161 -6.21 17.03 2.55
C SER A 161 -7.36 16.11 3.02
N ARG A 162 -8.43 16.71 3.56
CA ARG A 162 -9.53 16.03 4.27
C ARG A 162 -10.30 14.99 3.42
N GLY A 163 -10.11 14.96 2.10
CA GLY A 163 -10.68 13.96 1.21
C GLY A 163 -9.79 12.72 1.04
N GLY A 164 -10.07 11.63 1.75
CA GLY A 164 -9.44 10.34 1.47
C GLY A 164 -9.86 9.74 0.13
N PRO A 165 -9.15 8.73 -0.40
CA PRO A 165 -9.51 8.10 -1.67
C PRO A 165 -10.79 7.25 -1.51
N GLY A 166 -11.96 7.88 -1.69
CA GLY A 166 -13.28 7.22 -1.57
C GLY A 166 -13.45 6.00 -2.48
N ILE A 167 -12.72 5.96 -3.61
CA ILE A 167 -12.67 4.80 -4.50
C ILE A 167 -12.19 3.52 -3.80
N VAL A 168 -11.30 3.62 -2.79
CA VAL A 168 -10.82 2.47 -2.02
C VAL A 168 -11.94 1.87 -1.19
N VAL A 169 -12.77 2.73 -0.57
CA VAL A 169 -13.91 2.30 0.25
C VAL A 169 -14.96 1.63 -0.63
N LEU A 170 -15.31 2.27 -1.74
CA LEU A 170 -16.27 1.70 -2.70
C LEU A 170 -15.79 0.35 -3.25
N TRP A 171 -14.54 0.27 -3.70
CA TRP A 171 -13.95 -0.98 -4.19
C TRP A 171 -13.96 -2.06 -3.10
N ALA A 172 -13.56 -1.73 -1.87
CA ALA A 172 -13.53 -2.69 -0.76
C ALA A 172 -14.94 -3.23 -0.45
N ILE A 173 -15.96 -2.37 -0.38
CA ILE A 173 -17.34 -2.79 -0.13
C ILE A 173 -17.80 -3.77 -1.21
N VAL A 174 -17.62 -3.41 -2.49
CA VAL A 174 -18.00 -4.29 -3.61
C VAL A 174 -17.23 -5.60 -3.55
N PHE A 175 -15.91 -5.56 -3.34
CA PHE A 175 -15.09 -6.76 -3.21
C PHE A 175 -15.58 -7.67 -2.09
N TRP A 176 -15.99 -7.13 -0.94
CA TRP A 176 -16.51 -7.92 0.18
C TRP A 176 -17.86 -8.55 -0.10
N VAL A 177 -18.79 -7.79 -0.67
CA VAL A 177 -20.09 -8.32 -1.09
C VAL A 177 -19.91 -9.49 -2.04
N VAL A 178 -19.03 -9.34 -3.03
CA VAL A 178 -18.80 -10.35 -4.05
C VAL A 178 -18.10 -11.59 -3.50
N ASN A 179 -17.11 -11.43 -2.62
CA ASN A 179 -16.52 -12.58 -1.91
C ASN A 179 -17.51 -13.24 -0.93
N GLY A 180 -18.50 -12.50 -0.43
CA GLY A 180 -19.61 -13.05 0.33
C GLY A 180 -20.48 -13.97 -0.51
N LEU A 181 -20.85 -13.53 -1.73
CA LEU A 181 -21.60 -14.33 -2.69
C LEU A 181 -20.84 -15.59 -3.10
N ALA A 182 -19.53 -15.47 -3.38
CA ALA A 182 -18.70 -16.63 -3.67
C ALA A 182 -18.72 -17.63 -2.50
N ARG A 183 -18.53 -17.17 -1.26
CA ARG A 183 -18.62 -18.05 -0.08
C ARG A 183 -20.00 -18.67 0.12
N ALA A 184 -21.08 -17.96 -0.21
CA ALA A 184 -22.42 -18.52 -0.19
C ALA A 184 -22.55 -19.65 -1.22
N SER A 185 -22.11 -19.43 -2.46
CA SER A 185 -22.06 -20.47 -3.49
C SER A 185 -21.30 -21.74 -3.04
N TRP A 186 -20.13 -21.56 -2.44
CA TRP A 186 -19.34 -22.68 -1.88
C TRP A 186 -20.02 -23.42 -0.72
N ARG A 187 -20.86 -22.73 0.07
CA ARG A 187 -21.61 -23.36 1.19
C ARG A 187 -22.80 -24.16 0.72
N GLU A 188 -23.43 -23.73 -0.37
CA GLU A 188 -24.60 -24.38 -0.99
C GLU A 188 -24.19 -25.43 -2.03
N SER A 189 -22.90 -25.72 -2.17
CA SER A 189 -22.40 -26.69 -3.15
C SER A 189 -22.90 -28.09 -2.76
N PRO A 190 -23.70 -28.75 -3.62
CA PRO A 190 -24.39 -29.97 -3.25
C PRO A 190 -23.44 -31.17 -3.16
N GLU A 191 -23.75 -32.12 -2.28
CA GLU A 191 -23.13 -33.44 -2.31
C GLU A 191 -23.83 -34.32 -3.35
N PRO A 192 -23.09 -35.14 -4.15
CA PRO A 192 -23.68 -35.91 -5.25
C PRO A 192 -24.82 -36.88 -4.89
N LEU A 193 -25.00 -37.19 -3.61
CA LEU A 193 -25.98 -38.16 -3.11
C LEU A 193 -27.17 -37.51 -2.38
N ASP A 194 -27.25 -36.18 -2.36
CA ASP A 194 -28.35 -35.46 -1.72
C ASP A 194 -29.65 -35.58 -2.52
N SER A 195 -30.78 -35.77 -1.84
CA SER A 195 -32.12 -35.77 -2.46
C SER A 195 -32.44 -34.44 -3.13
N ASP A 196 -31.87 -33.36 -2.61
CA ASP A 196 -32.17 -31.98 -3.00
C ASP A 196 -31.03 -31.41 -3.88
N TYR A 197 -30.24 -32.29 -4.51
CA TYR A 197 -29.05 -31.95 -5.30
C TYR A 197 -29.31 -30.84 -6.33
N LEU A 198 -30.38 -30.96 -7.12
CA LEU A 198 -30.69 -29.99 -8.19
C LEU A 198 -31.08 -28.61 -7.64
N GLU A 199 -31.78 -28.57 -6.50
CA GLU A 199 -32.19 -27.32 -5.86
C GLU A 199 -31.00 -26.60 -5.22
N GLN A 200 -30.14 -27.35 -4.52
CA GLN A 200 -28.89 -26.84 -3.98
C GLN A 200 -27.94 -26.36 -5.09
N LEU A 201 -27.78 -27.13 -6.17
CA LEU A 201 -26.98 -26.74 -7.34
C LEU A 201 -27.47 -25.42 -7.94
N ARG A 202 -28.79 -25.30 -8.13
CA ARG A 202 -29.41 -24.06 -8.64
C ARG A 202 -29.12 -22.87 -7.73
N THR A 203 -29.18 -23.06 -6.43
CA THR A 203 -28.91 -22.02 -5.43
C THR A 203 -27.43 -21.61 -5.45
N ALA A 204 -26.53 -22.60 -5.43
CA ALA A 204 -25.09 -22.37 -5.54
C ALA A 204 -24.70 -21.62 -6.81
N ASP A 205 -25.28 -22.00 -7.96
CA ASP A 205 -25.01 -21.38 -9.26
C ASP A 205 -25.58 -19.97 -9.37
N THR A 206 -26.74 -19.73 -8.75
CA THR A 206 -27.32 -18.37 -8.69
C THR A 206 -26.38 -17.43 -7.92
N PHE A 207 -25.84 -17.87 -6.79
CA PHE A 207 -24.83 -17.11 -6.04
C PHE A 207 -23.53 -16.94 -6.84
N ALA A 208 -23.06 -17.99 -7.53
CA ALA A 208 -21.85 -17.93 -8.36
C ALA A 208 -22.01 -16.95 -9.51
N LEU A 209 -23.15 -16.97 -10.21
CA LEU A 209 -23.46 -16.07 -11.31
C LEU A 209 -23.49 -14.62 -10.83
N ALA A 210 -24.24 -14.34 -9.75
CA ALA A 210 -24.29 -13.01 -9.15
C ALA A 210 -22.90 -12.53 -8.69
N GLY A 211 -22.10 -13.44 -8.12
CA GLY A 211 -20.71 -13.20 -7.75
C GLY A 211 -19.85 -12.82 -8.95
N ASN A 212 -19.95 -13.54 -10.07
CA ASN A 212 -19.17 -13.25 -11.28
C ASN A 212 -19.53 -11.89 -11.90
N VAL A 213 -20.81 -11.51 -11.93
CA VAL A 213 -21.23 -10.15 -12.32
C VAL A 213 -20.59 -9.11 -11.41
N GLY A 214 -20.61 -9.36 -10.11
CA GLY A 214 -19.97 -8.47 -9.14
C GLY A 214 -18.44 -8.41 -9.30
N TYR A 215 -17.77 -9.49 -9.68
CA TYR A 215 -16.33 -9.50 -9.95
C TYR A 215 -15.96 -8.63 -11.15
N VAL A 216 -16.81 -8.53 -12.17
CA VAL A 216 -16.64 -7.57 -13.28
C VAL A 216 -16.64 -6.13 -12.75
N VAL A 217 -17.62 -5.78 -11.93
CA VAL A 217 -17.72 -4.44 -11.31
C VAL A 217 -16.52 -4.17 -10.41
N ALA A 218 -16.12 -5.14 -9.59
CA ALA A 218 -14.95 -5.05 -8.71
C ALA A 218 -13.66 -4.84 -9.51
N ALA A 219 -13.48 -5.51 -10.64
CA ALA A 219 -12.33 -5.37 -11.52
C ALA A 219 -12.25 -3.97 -12.14
N VAL A 220 -13.38 -3.42 -12.61
CA VAL A 220 -13.44 -2.04 -13.12
C VAL A 220 -13.08 -1.03 -12.03
N LEU A 221 -13.66 -1.17 -10.83
CA LEU A 221 -13.32 -0.33 -9.69
C LEU A 221 -11.84 -0.45 -9.29
N ALA A 222 -11.27 -1.66 -9.36
CA ALA A 222 -9.86 -1.90 -9.08
C ALA A 222 -8.94 -1.20 -10.10
N ILE A 223 -9.29 -1.24 -11.39
CA ILE A 223 -8.56 -0.51 -12.45
C ILE A 223 -8.57 0.99 -12.16
N VAL A 224 -9.75 1.56 -11.88
CA VAL A 224 -9.90 2.98 -11.57
C VAL A 224 -9.11 3.33 -10.31
N MET A 225 -9.21 2.52 -9.26
CA MET A 225 -8.49 2.69 -8.00
C MET A 225 -6.98 2.70 -8.21
N VAL A 226 -6.42 1.67 -8.83
CA VAL A 226 -4.97 1.52 -9.04
C VAL A 226 -4.43 2.65 -9.91
N ARG A 227 -5.14 3.03 -10.99
CA ARG A 227 -4.76 4.16 -11.83
C ARG A 227 -4.79 5.48 -11.07
N THR A 228 -5.86 5.73 -10.32
CA THR A 228 -6.04 6.97 -9.55
C THR A 228 -4.99 7.11 -8.46
N LEU A 229 -4.78 6.07 -7.66
CA LEU A 229 -3.80 6.08 -6.57
C LEU A 229 -2.37 6.19 -7.11
N THR A 230 -2.04 5.45 -8.16
CA THR A 230 -0.71 5.53 -8.78
C THR A 230 -0.45 6.91 -9.37
N ALA A 231 -1.40 7.50 -10.09
CA ALA A 231 -1.23 8.83 -10.69
C ALA A 231 -1.06 9.92 -9.61
N ARG A 232 -1.87 9.88 -8.54
CA ARG A 232 -1.74 10.82 -7.41
C ARG A 232 -0.40 10.70 -6.72
N GLN A 233 0.06 9.47 -6.47
CA GLN A 233 1.35 9.24 -5.82
C GLN A 233 2.52 9.66 -6.71
N GLU A 234 2.48 9.38 -8.02
CA GLU A 234 3.50 9.85 -8.96
C GLU A 234 3.57 11.38 -9.01
N ALA A 235 2.42 12.07 -9.06
CA ALA A 235 2.36 13.54 -9.05
C ALA A 235 2.93 14.11 -7.73
N ALA A 236 2.55 13.55 -6.59
CA ALA A 236 3.04 14.00 -5.29
C ALA A 236 4.56 13.77 -5.12
N LEU A 237 5.08 12.65 -5.61
CA LEU A 237 6.53 12.38 -5.60
C LEU A 237 7.29 13.32 -6.54
N ALA A 238 6.74 13.62 -7.73
CA ALA A 238 7.34 14.58 -8.66
C ALA A 238 7.38 16.00 -8.06
N ASN A 239 6.29 16.46 -7.44
CA ASN A 239 6.24 17.75 -6.74
C ASN A 239 7.25 17.81 -5.60
N ARG A 240 7.37 16.73 -4.81
CA ARG A 240 8.40 16.63 -3.77
C ARG A 240 9.81 16.77 -4.34
N MET A 241 10.12 16.07 -5.44
CA MET A 241 11.43 16.17 -6.08
C MET A 241 11.71 17.59 -6.56
N ALA A 242 10.72 18.26 -7.16
CA ALA A 242 10.85 19.65 -7.56
C ALA A 242 11.13 20.59 -6.37
N LEU A 243 10.45 20.37 -5.23
CA LEU A 243 10.66 21.14 -3.99
C LEU A 243 12.05 20.95 -3.36
N ILE A 244 12.67 19.78 -3.55
CA ILE A 244 14.01 19.46 -3.02
C ILE A 244 15.14 19.84 -4.00
N GLY A 245 14.79 20.44 -5.16
CA GLY A 245 15.76 20.95 -6.15
C GLY A 245 15.84 20.17 -7.47
N GLY A 246 14.83 19.36 -7.80
CA GLY A 246 14.81 18.52 -9.01
C GLY A 246 15.78 17.33 -8.91
N PRO A 247 15.81 16.40 -9.90
CA PRO A 247 16.91 15.44 -9.95
C PRO A 247 18.19 16.26 -9.96
N GLN A 248 19.03 16.10 -8.92
CA GLN A 248 20.41 16.53 -9.01
C GLN A 248 20.91 16.00 -10.35
N GLN A 249 21.20 16.91 -11.29
CA GLN A 249 22.06 16.59 -12.41
C GLN A 249 23.20 15.80 -11.79
N ALA A 250 23.37 14.56 -12.27
CA ALA A 250 24.39 13.66 -11.78
C ALA A 250 25.65 14.48 -11.54
N TYR A 251 26.20 14.38 -10.32
CA TYR A 251 27.56 14.82 -10.00
C TYR A 251 28.47 14.42 -11.18
N GLY A 252 28.73 15.34 -12.12
CA GLY A 252 29.21 14.91 -13.43
C GLY A 252 29.16 15.94 -14.57
N SER A 253 28.26 16.92 -14.58
CA SER A 253 28.36 18.03 -15.54
C SER A 253 28.94 19.26 -14.87
N TRP A 254 30.25 19.25 -14.62
CA TRP A 254 31.00 20.49 -14.50
C TRP A 254 30.69 21.36 -15.73
N PRO A 255 30.50 22.68 -15.60
CA PRO A 255 30.48 23.57 -16.75
C PRO A 255 31.71 23.26 -17.61
N ALA A 256 31.52 23.16 -18.93
CA ALA A 256 32.65 22.96 -19.83
C ALA A 256 33.71 24.03 -19.51
N PRO A 257 34.97 23.64 -19.25
CA PRO A 257 36.00 24.62 -18.94
C PRO A 257 36.10 25.63 -20.09
N PRO A 258 36.40 26.91 -19.81
CA PRO A 258 36.65 27.89 -20.85
C PRO A 258 37.71 27.37 -21.83
N PRO A 259 37.55 27.62 -23.15
CA PRO A 259 38.54 27.17 -24.13
C PRO A 259 39.92 27.71 -23.76
N GLY A 260 40.87 26.83 -23.45
CA GLY A 260 42.27 27.19 -23.16
C GLY A 260 42.90 26.63 -21.88
N SER A 261 42.22 25.75 -21.13
CA SER A 261 42.85 25.09 -19.97
C SER A 261 43.81 23.97 -20.41
N PRO A 262 45.10 23.98 -20.01
CA PRO A 262 46.04 22.92 -20.36
C PRO A 262 45.67 21.61 -19.67
N TYR A 263 45.60 20.52 -20.43
CA TYR A 263 45.35 19.19 -19.88
C TYR A 263 46.58 18.68 -19.12
N GLY A 264 46.37 18.32 -17.85
CA GLY A 264 47.26 17.44 -17.09
C GLY A 264 47.99 18.11 -15.93
N GLN A 265 47.30 18.28 -14.79
CA GLN A 265 47.84 18.00 -13.45
C GLN A 265 46.69 17.70 -12.48
N PRO A 266 46.76 16.64 -11.66
CA PRO A 266 45.79 16.43 -10.59
C PRO A 266 46.02 17.46 -9.48
N GLY A 267 45.21 18.52 -9.47
CA GLY A 267 45.19 19.51 -8.40
C GLY A 267 44.57 18.92 -7.13
N TYR A 268 45.39 18.60 -6.14
CA TYR A 268 44.91 18.43 -4.77
C TYR A 268 44.37 19.78 -4.30
N VAL A 269 43.05 19.89 -4.14
CA VAL A 269 42.43 21.07 -3.52
C VAL A 269 42.66 20.96 -2.02
N GLN A 270 43.64 21.69 -1.50
CA GLN A 270 43.83 21.88 -0.07
C GLN A 270 42.71 22.82 0.45
N PRO A 271 41.96 22.49 1.52
CA PRO A 271 41.04 23.43 2.13
C PRO A 271 41.84 24.58 2.76
N GLY A 272 41.74 25.78 2.18
CA GLY A 272 42.41 26.97 2.69
C GLY A 272 41.80 27.43 4.02
N TYR A 273 42.55 27.27 5.11
CA TYR A 273 42.36 28.07 6.31
C TYR A 273 42.84 29.49 6.01
N GLY A 274 41.93 30.47 6.07
CA GLY A 274 42.28 31.88 5.99
C GLY A 274 43.20 32.28 7.16
N PRO A 275 44.13 33.23 6.96
CA PRO A 275 45.01 33.69 8.04
C PRO A 275 44.21 34.44 9.12
N PRO A 276 44.54 34.27 10.41
CA PRO A 276 43.88 35.01 11.49
C PRO A 276 44.25 36.51 11.44
N PRO A 277 43.33 37.42 11.80
CA PRO A 277 43.59 38.85 11.82
C PRO A 277 44.62 39.23 12.89
N ALA A 278 45.49 40.18 12.54
CA ALA A 278 46.62 40.63 13.35
C ALA A 278 46.18 41.22 14.71
N ALA A 279 46.80 40.74 15.78
CA ALA A 279 46.58 41.19 17.15
C ALA A 279 47.23 42.57 17.38
N GLY A 280 46.40 43.57 17.68
CA GLY A 280 46.83 44.84 18.27
C GLY A 280 47.05 44.67 19.78
N TYR A 281 48.23 45.04 20.27
CA TYR A 281 48.59 45.01 21.69
C TYR A 281 47.78 46.04 22.49
N ALA A 282 47.08 45.59 23.54
CA ALA A 282 46.58 46.43 24.63
C ALA A 282 47.29 46.04 25.95
N PRO A 283 47.65 47.01 26.82
CA PRO A 283 48.49 46.75 27.99
C PRO A 283 47.75 46.03 29.13
N PRO A 284 48.48 45.34 30.04
CA PRO A 284 47.92 44.37 30.98
C PRO A 284 47.28 45.01 32.21
N GLN A 285 46.10 44.52 32.61
CA GLN A 285 45.55 44.74 33.95
C GLN A 285 45.80 43.51 34.84
N GLN A 286 46.28 43.76 36.05
CA GLN A 286 46.62 42.77 37.08
C GLN A 286 45.38 42.34 37.91
N PRO A 287 45.48 41.21 38.64
CA PRO A 287 44.37 40.29 38.92
C PRO A 287 43.78 40.42 40.34
N TYR A 288 42.66 39.73 40.59
CA TYR A 288 42.26 38.97 41.81
C TYR A 288 40.75 39.06 42.09
N GLY A 289 40.11 37.91 42.36
CA GLY A 289 38.77 37.85 42.97
C GLY A 289 38.03 36.52 42.75
N GLN A 290 38.03 35.66 43.76
CA GLN A 290 37.46 34.31 43.83
C GLN A 290 35.91 34.22 43.72
N PRO A 291 35.34 33.01 43.50
CA PRO A 291 33.91 32.79 43.24
C PRO A 291 33.07 32.59 44.52
N GLN A 292 31.79 32.97 44.47
CA GLN A 292 30.78 32.67 45.50
C GLN A 292 29.48 32.11 44.87
N PRO A 293 28.70 31.30 45.59
CA PRO A 293 27.88 30.21 45.05
C PRO A 293 26.35 30.43 45.08
N TYR A 294 25.65 29.60 44.28
CA TYR A 294 24.22 29.22 44.25
C TYR A 294 23.18 30.05 45.02
N SER A 295 22.15 30.51 44.29
CA SER A 295 20.82 30.83 44.85
C SER A 295 19.71 30.06 44.12
N GLN A 296 18.89 29.37 44.91
CA GLN A 296 17.82 28.43 44.56
C GLN A 296 16.62 29.04 43.80
N PRO A 297 15.81 28.21 43.10
CA PRO A 297 14.58 28.64 42.41
C PRO A 297 13.39 28.91 43.36
N GLN A 298 12.63 29.97 43.05
CA GLN A 298 11.42 30.39 43.78
C GLN A 298 10.23 29.44 43.52
N GLN A 299 9.53 29.06 44.59
CA GLN A 299 8.28 28.28 44.59
C GLN A 299 7.05 29.16 44.22
N PRO A 300 6.01 28.61 43.57
CA PRO A 300 4.72 29.29 43.41
C PRO A 300 3.83 29.14 44.65
N PRO A 301 2.97 30.13 44.97
CA PRO A 301 2.15 30.11 46.17
C PRO A 301 0.89 29.23 46.05
N THR A 302 0.62 28.51 47.14
CA THR A 302 -0.58 27.72 47.43
C THR A 302 -1.70 28.55 48.08
N GLY A 303 -2.97 28.24 47.79
CA GLY A 303 -4.16 28.55 48.61
C GLY A 303 -5.30 29.21 47.82
N ARG A 304 -6.36 28.49 47.40
CA ARG A 304 -7.61 28.15 48.12
C ARG A 304 -8.37 29.37 48.69
N TRP A 305 -9.53 29.66 48.10
CA TRP A 305 -10.87 29.49 48.69
C TRP A 305 -11.84 29.05 47.60
#